data_AF-A0A3N0HYQ2-F1
#
_entry.id   AF-A0A3N0HYQ2-F1
#
_cell.length_a   1.000
_cell.length_b   1.000
_cell.length_c   1.000
_cell.angle_alpha   90.00
_cell.angle_beta   90.00
_cell.angle_gamma   90.00
#
_symmetry.space_group_name_H-M   'P 1'
#
loop_
_entity.id
_entity.type
_entity.pdbx_description
1 polymer ?
#
loop_
_entity_poly.entity_id
_entity_poly.type
_entity_poly.pdbx_seq_one_letter_code
_entity_poly.pdbx_strand_id
1 'polypeptide(L)'
;MKYKDTSLIQDQKVMTYESKTYRMEVSGLELDEKGDQNVVFKLSKKNTVLPSTEQKKTTVSVEVPKPNLEVSQSTIDTIQNKTVDLTSYVSTDEDATITLKGDVNYAQVGTYTVTATATNEAGGSTSTNLTVNVNKDDFYDKIAEAAKAQVGVNQDCTMLVTNSLKAVGINFHGWPSEYLSLGDQTDNPVPGDICVYQGHVSIYIGNGQAVHGGWNGNQTVITNVQCSTPLIAYVHVRH
;
A
#
# COMPACT_ATOMS: atom_id res chain seq x y z
N MET A 1 -45.39 -12.99 -19.95
CA MET A 1 -44.71 -14.26 -19.58
C MET A 1 -45.11 -14.58 -18.15
N LYS A 2 -45.44 -15.84 -17.84
CA LYS A 2 -45.78 -16.24 -16.47
C LYS A 2 -44.73 -17.24 -16.00
N TYR A 3 -43.86 -16.81 -15.09
CA TYR A 3 -43.10 -17.72 -14.24
C TYR A 3 -44.12 -18.45 -13.35
N LYS A 4 -44.04 -19.77 -13.24
CA LYS A 4 -44.92 -20.52 -12.34
C LYS A 4 -44.06 -21.48 -11.51
N ASP A 5 -44.38 -21.50 -10.23
CA ASP A 5 -43.71 -22.18 -9.13
C ASP A 5 -43.02 -23.51 -9.49
N THR A 6 -41.87 -23.69 -8.84
CA THR A 6 -41.19 -24.96 -8.63
C THR A 6 -42.17 -25.99 -8.07
N SER A 7 -42.33 -27.11 -8.78
CA SER A 7 -43.07 -28.27 -8.28
C SER A 7 -42.09 -29.42 -8.04
N LEU A 8 -42.32 -30.17 -6.96
CA LEU A 8 -41.55 -31.37 -6.64
C LEU A 8 -42.16 -32.56 -7.40
N ILE A 9 -41.37 -33.19 -8.26
CA ILE A 9 -41.71 -34.48 -8.86
C ILE A 9 -40.59 -35.44 -8.45
N GLN A 10 -40.90 -36.49 -7.68
CA GLN A 10 -39.92 -37.49 -7.21
C GLN A 10 -38.72 -36.85 -6.48
N ASP A 11 -38.99 -35.93 -5.54
CA ASP A 11 -37.99 -35.21 -4.74
C ASP A 11 -36.99 -34.34 -5.51
N GLN A 12 -37.17 -34.15 -6.83
CA GLN A 12 -36.38 -33.21 -7.63
C GLN A 12 -37.17 -31.91 -7.89
N LYS A 13 -36.53 -30.75 -7.71
CA LYS A 13 -37.02 -29.46 -8.20
C LYS A 13 -37.16 -29.52 -9.73
N VAL A 14 -38.36 -29.22 -10.23
CA VAL A 14 -38.62 -29.08 -11.67
C VAL A 14 -39.04 -27.64 -11.97
N MET A 15 -38.27 -26.96 -12.82
CA MET A 15 -38.64 -25.67 -13.39
C MET A 15 -39.41 -25.88 -14.69
N THR A 16 -40.54 -25.21 -14.85
CA THR A 16 -41.35 -25.32 -16.06
C THR A 16 -41.39 -24.00 -16.81
N TYR A 17 -40.98 -24.02 -18.09
CA TYR A 17 -41.12 -22.91 -19.01
C TYR A 17 -42.20 -23.22 -20.05
N GLU A 18 -43.17 -22.33 -20.20
CA GLU A 18 -44.32 -22.54 -21.07
C GLU A 18 -44.49 -21.43 -22.10
N SER A 19 -44.69 -21.86 -23.36
CA SER A 19 -45.20 -21.01 -24.44
C SER A 19 -46.63 -21.44 -24.83
N LYS A 20 -47.19 -20.82 -25.88
CA LYS A 20 -48.50 -21.22 -26.45
C LYS A 20 -48.48 -22.67 -26.97
N THR A 21 -47.35 -23.09 -27.54
CA THR A 21 -47.24 -24.35 -28.30
C THR A 21 -46.41 -25.41 -27.59
N TYR A 22 -45.50 -25.00 -26.69
CA TYR A 22 -44.53 -25.90 -26.05
C TYR A 22 -44.49 -25.73 -24.54
N ARG A 23 -44.11 -26.81 -23.85
CA ARG A 23 -43.69 -26.83 -22.45
C ARG A 23 -42.30 -27.43 -22.38
N MET A 24 -41.38 -26.73 -21.73
CA MET A 24 -40.07 -27.22 -21.37
C MET A 24 -40.02 -27.45 -19.86
N GLU A 25 -39.63 -28.66 -19.44
CA GLU A 25 -39.37 -29.02 -18.06
C GLU A 25 -37.86 -29.15 -17.90
N VAL A 26 -37.30 -28.49 -16.89
CA VAL A 26 -35.89 -28.55 -16.53
C VAL A 26 -35.80 -29.17 -15.14
N SER A 27 -35.12 -30.32 -15.03
CA SER A 27 -34.94 -31.05 -13.77
C SER A 27 -33.46 -31.33 -13.49
N GLY A 28 -33.12 -31.52 -12.22
CA GLY A 28 -31.74 -31.81 -11.78
C GLY A 28 -30.85 -30.59 -11.65
N LEU A 29 -31.42 -29.37 -11.57
CA LEU A 29 -30.70 -28.14 -11.24
C LEU A 29 -31.18 -27.60 -9.87
N GLU A 30 -30.26 -27.52 -8.91
CA GLU A 30 -30.45 -26.91 -7.60
C GLU A 30 -29.51 -25.71 -7.45
N LEU A 31 -30.06 -24.51 -7.29
CA LEU A 31 -29.25 -23.28 -7.25
C LEU A 31 -28.45 -23.13 -5.95
N ASP A 32 -28.88 -23.83 -4.89
CA ASP A 32 -28.22 -23.82 -3.59
C ASP A 32 -27.10 -24.88 -3.49
N GLU A 33 -26.97 -25.76 -4.48
CA GLU A 33 -25.93 -26.79 -4.56
C GLU A 33 -24.82 -26.38 -5.54
N LYS A 34 -23.58 -26.31 -5.04
CA LYS A 34 -22.43 -25.88 -5.83
C LYS A 34 -21.86 -27.04 -6.66
N GLY A 35 -21.26 -26.74 -7.80
CA GLY A 35 -20.55 -27.71 -8.64
C GLY A 35 -21.35 -28.21 -9.83
N ASP A 36 -20.87 -29.30 -10.43
CA ASP A 36 -21.40 -29.85 -11.68
C ASP A 36 -22.67 -30.66 -11.44
N GLN A 37 -23.76 -30.20 -12.03
CA GLN A 37 -25.08 -30.81 -11.91
C GLN A 37 -25.56 -31.37 -13.25
N ASN A 38 -26.12 -32.58 -13.20
CA ASN A 38 -26.71 -33.23 -14.36
C ASN A 38 -28.14 -32.71 -14.59
N VAL A 39 -28.30 -31.85 -15.59
CA VAL A 39 -29.58 -31.21 -15.91
C VAL A 39 -30.23 -31.90 -17.11
N VAL A 40 -31.52 -32.15 -17.00
CA VAL A 40 -32.35 -32.70 -18.09
C VAL A 40 -33.33 -31.65 -18.56
N PHE A 41 -33.29 -31.37 -19.86
CA PHE A 41 -34.25 -30.52 -20.56
C PHE A 41 -35.22 -31.41 -21.31
N LYS A 42 -36.51 -31.36 -20.94
CA LYS A 42 -37.57 -32.12 -21.59
C LYS A 42 -38.54 -31.16 -22.28
N LEU A 43 -38.56 -31.16 -23.61
CA LEU A 43 -39.45 -30.35 -24.41
C LEU A 43 -40.65 -31.18 -24.88
N SER A 44 -41.85 -30.64 -24.71
CA SER A 44 -43.12 -31.26 -25.10
C SER A 44 -44.02 -30.28 -25.84
N LYS A 45 -44.77 -30.78 -26.83
CA LYS A 45 -45.76 -29.98 -27.59
C LYS A 45 -47.14 -30.06 -26.95
N LYS A 46 -47.75 -28.91 -26.69
CA LYS A 46 -49.08 -28.77 -26.08
C LYS A 46 -50.20 -29.10 -27.08
N ASN A 47 -51.33 -29.62 -26.59
CA ASN A 47 -52.57 -29.86 -27.34
C ASN A 47 -52.41 -30.67 -28.65
N THR A 48 -51.65 -31.76 -28.61
CA THR A 48 -51.55 -32.72 -29.72
C THR A 48 -52.14 -34.07 -29.35
N VAL A 49 -52.79 -34.74 -30.31
CA VAL A 49 -53.44 -36.07 -30.13
C VAL A 49 -52.41 -37.16 -29.80
N LEU A 50 -51.17 -36.98 -30.25
CA LEU A 50 -50.00 -37.75 -29.82
C LEU A 50 -48.93 -36.76 -29.31
N PRO A 51 -48.73 -36.65 -27.98
CA PRO A 51 -47.68 -35.79 -27.45
C PRO A 51 -46.31 -36.32 -27.86
N SER A 52 -45.54 -35.53 -28.62
CA SER A 52 -44.13 -35.79 -28.86
C SER A 52 -43.27 -35.12 -27.78
N THR A 53 -42.27 -35.85 -27.29
CA THR A 53 -41.35 -35.39 -26.25
C THR A 53 -39.92 -35.62 -26.70
N GLU A 54 -39.08 -34.60 -26.59
CA GLU A 54 -37.62 -34.71 -26.75
C GLU A 54 -36.93 -34.41 -25.43
N GLN A 55 -35.84 -35.11 -25.15
CA GLN A 55 -35.03 -34.90 -23.95
C GLN A 55 -33.56 -34.71 -24.33
N LYS A 56 -32.91 -33.74 -23.68
CA LYS A 56 -31.47 -33.54 -23.74
C LYS A 56 -30.91 -33.48 -22.33
N LYS A 57 -29.85 -34.26 -22.08
CA LYS A 57 -29.08 -34.21 -20.83
C LYS A 57 -27.79 -33.43 -21.06
N THR A 58 -27.42 -32.58 -20.11
CA THR A 58 -26.16 -31.85 -20.10
C THR A 58 -25.70 -31.63 -18.68
N THR A 59 -24.44 -31.24 -18.52
CA THR A 59 -23.91 -30.76 -17.24
C THR A 59 -24.02 -29.24 -17.18
N VAL A 60 -24.39 -28.70 -16.03
CA VAL A 60 -24.38 -27.26 -15.71
C VAL A 60 -23.59 -27.07 -14.42
N SER A 61 -22.63 -26.16 -14.41
CA SER A 61 -21.85 -25.83 -13.22
C SER A 61 -22.47 -24.64 -12.50
N VAL A 62 -22.75 -24.79 -11.20
CA VAL A 62 -23.21 -23.71 -10.33
C VAL A 62 -22.04 -23.24 -9.48
N GLU A 63 -21.59 -22.01 -9.71
CA GLU A 63 -20.50 -21.37 -8.96
C GLU A 63 -21.03 -20.25 -8.06
N VAL A 64 -20.28 -19.96 -7.00
CA VAL A 64 -20.55 -18.82 -6.13
C VAL A 64 -20.01 -17.55 -6.80
N PRO A 65 -20.83 -16.50 -6.96
CA PRO A 65 -20.35 -15.20 -7.41
C PRO A 65 -19.22 -14.72 -6.49
N LYS A 66 -18.12 -14.22 -7.07
CA LYS A 66 -16.97 -13.72 -6.31
C LYS A 66 -16.99 -12.20 -6.32
N PRO A 67 -16.66 -11.53 -5.19
CA PRO A 67 -16.52 -10.08 -5.15
C PRO A 67 -15.40 -9.62 -6.08
N ASN A 68 -15.54 -8.44 -6.68
CA ASN A 68 -14.39 -7.78 -7.26
C ASN A 68 -13.53 -7.20 -6.13
N LEU A 69 -12.21 -7.39 -6.23
CA LEU A 69 -11.25 -6.84 -5.28
C LEU A 69 -10.33 -5.89 -6.03
N GLU A 70 -10.51 -4.60 -5.77
CA GLU A 70 -9.71 -3.54 -6.37
C GLU A 70 -8.54 -3.17 -5.47
N VAL A 71 -7.42 -2.86 -6.11
CA VAL A 71 -6.19 -2.43 -5.44
C VAL A 71 -5.77 -1.11 -6.05
N SER A 72 -5.77 -0.04 -5.27
CA SER A 72 -5.34 1.28 -5.74
C SER A 72 -3.84 1.34 -6.01
N GLN A 73 -3.06 0.56 -5.27
CA GLN A 73 -1.62 0.45 -5.42
C GLN A 73 -1.13 -0.93 -4.95
N SER A 74 -0.47 -1.67 -5.84
CA SER A 74 0.01 -3.03 -5.54
C SER A 74 1.38 -3.07 -4.85
N THR A 75 2.11 -1.96 -4.85
CA THR A 75 3.42 -1.82 -4.19
C THR A 75 3.44 -0.56 -3.33
N ILE A 76 3.53 -0.72 -2.01
CA ILE A 76 3.50 0.35 -1.02
C ILE A 76 4.90 0.54 -0.46
N ASP A 77 5.44 1.74 -0.58
CA ASP A 77 6.72 2.10 0.03
C ASP A 77 6.49 2.79 1.38
N THR A 78 7.25 2.37 2.39
CA THR A 78 7.35 3.05 3.68
C THR A 78 8.82 3.13 4.10
N ILE A 79 9.09 3.83 5.19
CA ILE A 79 10.40 3.88 5.84
C ILE A 79 10.39 3.07 7.13
N GLN A 80 11.58 2.67 7.56
CA GLN A 80 11.79 1.89 8.78
C GLN A 80 11.08 2.55 9.98
N ASN A 81 10.44 1.73 10.81
CA ASN A 81 9.64 2.12 11.97
C ASN A 81 8.37 2.95 11.67
N LYS A 82 8.00 3.14 10.39
CA LYS A 82 6.76 3.80 10.00
C LYS A 82 5.73 2.79 9.49
N THR A 83 4.67 2.59 10.27
CA THR A 83 3.56 1.68 9.93
C THR A 83 2.66 2.27 8.84
N VAL A 84 2.01 1.40 8.07
CA VAL A 84 1.05 1.80 7.03
C VAL A 84 -0.25 1.03 7.19
N ASP A 85 -1.39 1.70 7.08
CA ASP A 85 -2.69 1.06 7.03
C ASP A 85 -2.98 0.51 5.62
N LEU A 86 -2.72 -0.78 5.45
CA LEU A 86 -2.88 -1.48 4.18
C LEU A 86 -4.35 -1.62 3.75
N THR A 87 -5.31 -1.49 4.67
CA THR A 87 -6.74 -1.59 4.34
C THR A 87 -7.22 -0.42 3.49
N SER A 88 -6.54 0.72 3.56
CA SER A 88 -6.82 1.90 2.74
C SER A 88 -6.51 1.74 1.25
N TYR A 89 -5.79 0.68 0.86
CA TYR A 89 -5.37 0.41 -0.53
C TYR A 89 -6.24 -0.62 -1.24
N VAL A 90 -7.21 -1.20 -0.55
CA VAL A 90 -8.05 -2.28 -1.07
C VAL A 90 -9.52 -1.95 -0.88
N SER A 91 -10.34 -2.28 -1.88
CA SER A 91 -11.78 -2.05 -1.86
C SER A 91 -12.52 -3.11 -2.64
N THR A 92 -13.83 -3.21 -2.39
CA THR A 92 -14.73 -4.13 -3.09
C THR A 92 -15.89 -3.36 -3.71
N ASP A 93 -16.46 -3.90 -4.79
CA ASP A 93 -17.62 -3.34 -5.49
C ASP A 93 -18.96 -3.73 -4.86
N GLU A 94 -18.93 -4.67 -3.91
CA GLU A 94 -20.07 -5.15 -3.14
C GLU A 94 -19.76 -5.21 -1.64
N ASP A 95 -20.79 -5.47 -0.84
CA ASP A 95 -20.68 -5.72 0.60
C ASP A 95 -19.93 -7.04 0.85
N ALA A 96 -18.61 -6.94 0.94
CA ALA A 96 -17.70 -8.05 1.19
C ALA A 96 -16.75 -7.72 2.35
N THR A 97 -16.40 -8.74 3.13
CA THR A 97 -15.41 -8.61 4.21
C THR A 97 -14.01 -8.73 3.62
N ILE A 98 -13.18 -7.71 3.84
CA ILE A 98 -11.77 -7.71 3.48
C ILE A 98 -10.95 -8.23 4.66
N THR A 99 -10.07 -9.19 4.41
CA THR A 99 -9.10 -9.70 5.37
C THR A 99 -7.70 -9.59 4.80
N LEU A 100 -6.72 -9.22 5.64
CA LEU A 100 -5.31 -9.15 5.27
C LEU A 100 -4.55 -10.26 5.99
N LYS A 101 -3.71 -10.99 5.25
CA LYS A 101 -2.83 -12.03 5.79
C LYS A 101 -1.39 -11.78 5.39
N GLY A 102 -0.49 -11.80 6.38
CA GLY A 102 0.93 -11.54 6.20
C GLY A 102 1.40 -10.52 7.22
N ASP A 103 2.60 -10.72 7.74
CA ASP A 103 3.22 -9.83 8.72
C ASP A 103 4.29 -8.98 8.06
N VAL A 104 4.19 -7.66 8.24
CA VAL A 104 5.20 -6.70 7.80
C VAL A 104 6.03 -6.30 9.00
N ASN A 105 7.32 -6.65 9.00
CA ASN A 105 8.23 -6.16 10.03
C ASN A 105 8.76 -4.77 9.64
N TYR A 106 8.04 -3.74 10.07
CA TYR A 106 8.42 -2.34 9.80
C TYR A 106 9.76 -1.93 10.42
N ALA A 107 10.30 -2.67 11.38
CA ALA A 107 11.61 -2.41 11.96
C ALA A 107 12.77 -2.95 11.12
N GLN A 108 12.50 -3.79 10.12
CA GLN A 108 13.53 -4.39 9.28
C GLN A 108 13.34 -3.99 7.81
N VAL A 109 14.39 -3.41 7.23
CA VAL A 109 14.44 -3.09 5.80
C VAL A 109 14.25 -4.37 4.99
N GLY A 110 13.36 -4.32 4.01
CA GLY A 110 13.04 -5.47 3.18
C GLY A 110 11.72 -5.33 2.45
N THR A 111 11.41 -6.34 1.66
CA THR A 111 10.16 -6.46 0.92
C THR A 111 9.30 -7.55 1.55
N TYR A 112 8.06 -7.21 1.84
CA TYR A 112 7.07 -8.08 2.46
C TYR A 112 5.88 -8.27 1.53
N THR A 113 5.20 -9.40 1.65
CA THR A 113 3.98 -9.69 0.90
C THR A 113 2.82 -9.84 1.86
N VAL A 114 1.74 -9.12 1.58
CA VAL A 114 0.47 -9.23 2.30
C VAL A 114 -0.61 -9.62 1.31
N THR A 115 -1.32 -10.69 1.59
CA THR A 115 -2.46 -11.13 0.79
C THR A 115 -3.73 -10.48 1.30
N ALA A 116 -4.40 -9.72 0.45
CA ALA A 116 -5.75 -9.23 0.69
C ALA A 116 -6.76 -10.21 0.11
N THR A 117 -7.77 -10.56 0.89
CA THR A 117 -8.83 -11.49 0.52
C THR A 117 -10.18 -10.85 0.82
N ALA A 118 -10.99 -10.65 -0.21
CA ALA A 118 -12.39 -10.26 -0.11
C ALA A 118 -13.27 -11.51 -0.09
N THR A 119 -14.26 -11.55 0.81
CA THR A 119 -15.24 -12.64 0.90
C THR A 119 -16.65 -12.05 1.07
N ASN A 120 -17.57 -12.42 0.19
CA ASN A 120 -18.98 -12.01 0.29
C ASN A 120 -19.79 -12.96 1.17
N GLU A 121 -21.04 -12.59 1.50
CA GLU A 121 -21.93 -13.40 2.35
C GLU A 121 -22.21 -14.79 1.78
N ALA A 122 -22.21 -14.93 0.45
CA ALA A 122 -22.40 -16.22 -0.23
C ALA A 122 -21.18 -17.16 -0.14
N GLY A 123 -20.05 -16.65 0.39
CA GLY A 123 -18.79 -17.37 0.56
C GLY A 123 -17.91 -17.39 -0.68
N GLY A 124 -18.22 -16.57 -1.69
CA GLY A 124 -17.36 -16.34 -2.83
C GLY A 124 -16.19 -15.45 -2.43
N SER A 125 -14.99 -15.76 -2.91
CA SER A 125 -13.79 -15.06 -2.48
C SER A 125 -12.80 -14.81 -3.62
N THR A 126 -12.18 -13.64 -3.57
CA THR A 126 -11.11 -13.17 -4.47
C THR A 126 -9.93 -12.72 -3.62
N SER A 127 -8.71 -13.04 -4.05
CA SER A 127 -7.49 -12.64 -3.34
C SER A 127 -6.48 -12.01 -4.28
N THR A 128 -5.71 -11.07 -3.75
CA THR A 128 -4.61 -10.38 -4.43
C THR A 128 -3.48 -10.11 -3.46
N ASN A 129 -2.28 -9.89 -3.98
CA ASN A 129 -1.10 -9.62 -3.17
C ASN A 129 -0.72 -8.13 -3.24
N LEU A 130 -0.43 -7.57 -2.08
CA LEU A 130 0.21 -6.29 -1.88
C LEU A 130 1.69 -6.54 -1.57
N THR A 131 2.55 -5.76 -2.19
CA THR A 131 3.98 -5.70 -1.86
C THR A 131 4.21 -4.50 -0.97
N VAL A 132 4.89 -4.69 0.16
CA VAL A 132 5.26 -3.60 1.07
C VAL A 132 6.78 -3.53 1.14
N ASN A 133 7.36 -2.43 0.69
CA ASN A 133 8.78 -2.19 0.82
C ASN A 133 9.03 -1.30 2.03
N VAL A 134 9.75 -1.84 3.01
CA VAL A 134 10.28 -1.08 4.13
C VAL A 134 11.68 -0.63 3.75
N ASN A 135 11.83 0.67 3.47
CA ASN A 135 13.10 1.27 3.11
C ASN A 135 13.84 1.74 4.36
N LYS A 136 15.17 1.84 4.29
CA LYS A 136 15.96 2.42 5.37
C LYS A 136 15.54 3.88 5.57
N ASP A 137 15.34 4.27 6.82
CA ASP A 137 15.34 5.70 7.15
C ASP A 137 16.80 6.17 7.14
N ASP A 138 17.18 6.77 6.00
CA ASP A 138 18.52 7.30 5.74
C ASP A 138 18.50 8.83 5.59
N PHE A 139 17.45 9.48 6.08
CA PHE A 139 17.26 10.93 5.95
C PHE A 139 18.46 11.70 6.50
N TYR A 140 18.82 11.46 7.77
CA TYR A 140 19.95 12.15 8.39
C TYR A 140 21.31 11.68 7.86
N ASP A 141 21.44 10.38 7.54
CA ASP A 141 22.64 9.82 6.92
C ASP A 141 22.97 10.56 5.61
N LYS A 142 21.96 10.81 4.76
CA LYS A 142 22.13 11.57 3.50
C LYS A 142 22.63 12.99 3.73
N ILE A 143 22.11 13.70 4.73
CA ILE A 143 22.59 15.06 5.06
C ILE A 143 24.05 15.02 5.53
N ALA A 144 24.39 14.09 6.41
CA ALA A 144 25.75 13.93 6.94
C ALA A 144 26.76 13.60 5.83
N GLU A 145 26.44 12.66 4.95
CA GLU A 145 27.31 12.27 3.83
C GLU A 145 27.43 13.39 2.79
N ALA A 146 26.35 14.11 2.51
CA ALA A 146 26.40 15.28 1.64
C ALA A 146 27.27 16.41 2.21
N ALA A 147 27.29 16.59 3.53
CA ALA A 147 28.18 17.54 4.18
C ALA A 147 29.65 17.08 4.07
N LYS A 148 29.94 15.81 4.35
CA LYS A 148 31.30 15.24 4.23
C LYS A 148 31.85 15.33 2.81
N ALA A 149 31.01 15.12 1.81
CA ALA A 149 31.39 15.21 0.39
C ALA A 149 31.84 16.62 -0.02
N GLN A 150 31.50 17.65 0.77
CA GLN A 150 31.87 19.04 0.52
C GLN A 150 33.19 19.45 1.19
N VAL A 151 33.87 18.56 1.94
CA VAL A 151 35.15 18.87 2.58
C VAL A 151 36.19 19.29 1.54
N GLY A 152 36.86 20.41 1.79
CA GLY A 152 37.83 21.03 0.89
C GLY A 152 37.24 22.01 -0.12
N VAL A 153 35.91 22.13 -0.23
CA VAL A 153 35.25 23.14 -1.06
C VAL A 153 35.37 24.53 -0.40
N ASN A 154 35.59 25.57 -1.19
CA ASN A 154 35.58 26.95 -0.70
C ASN A 154 34.17 27.55 -0.79
N GLN A 155 33.49 27.68 0.36
CA GLN A 155 32.12 28.20 0.48
C GLN A 155 31.85 28.70 1.90
N ASP A 156 30.80 29.49 2.10
CA ASP A 156 30.37 29.91 3.43
C ASP A 156 29.63 28.79 4.20
N CYS A 157 29.34 29.05 5.47
CA CYS A 157 28.72 28.10 6.38
C CYS A 157 27.25 27.79 6.03
N THR A 158 26.48 28.78 5.56
CA THR A 158 25.08 28.57 5.21
C THR A 158 24.97 27.85 3.87
N MET A 159 25.86 28.09 2.92
CA MET A 159 25.94 27.38 1.63
C MET A 159 26.23 25.89 1.83
N LEU A 160 27.18 25.54 2.72
CA LEU A 160 27.44 24.14 3.08
C LEU A 160 26.17 23.45 3.58
N VAL A 161 25.46 24.06 4.54
CA VAL A 161 24.27 23.47 5.15
C VAL A 161 23.12 23.41 4.13
N THR A 162 22.89 24.48 3.35
CA THR A 162 21.94 24.50 2.23
C THR A 162 22.19 23.33 1.28
N ASN A 163 23.43 23.10 0.85
CA ASN A 163 23.74 22.03 -0.10
C ASN A 163 23.62 20.64 0.53
N SER A 164 23.90 20.50 1.83
CA SER A 164 23.70 19.25 2.57
C SER A 164 22.22 18.90 2.67
N LEU A 165 21.36 19.87 2.96
CA LEU A 165 19.90 19.71 3.05
C LEU A 165 19.24 19.43 1.69
N LYS A 166 19.81 19.93 0.60
CA LYS A 166 19.33 19.59 -0.75
C LYS A 166 19.40 18.09 -1.05
N ALA A 167 20.28 17.33 -0.39
CA ALA A 167 20.37 15.88 -0.56
C ALA A 167 19.10 15.14 -0.09
N VAL A 168 18.28 15.78 0.74
CA VAL A 168 16.99 15.28 1.21
C VAL A 168 15.81 16.13 0.71
N GLY A 169 16.02 16.94 -0.33
CA GLY A 169 14.97 17.73 -0.97
C GLY A 169 14.61 19.04 -0.25
N ILE A 170 15.32 19.41 0.81
CA ILE A 170 15.09 20.68 1.51
C ILE A 170 15.92 21.78 0.84
N ASN A 171 15.24 22.75 0.22
CA ASN A 171 15.87 23.91 -0.41
C ASN A 171 15.70 25.15 0.47
N PHE A 172 16.51 25.25 1.53
CA PHE A 172 16.52 26.36 2.46
C PHE A 172 17.87 27.10 2.40
N HIS A 173 17.82 28.44 2.36
CA HIS A 173 18.99 29.30 2.47
C HIS A 173 18.60 30.57 3.21
N GLY A 174 19.30 30.87 4.30
CA GLY A 174 19.01 31.99 5.18
C GLY A 174 20.16 32.26 6.12
N TRP A 175 19.93 33.11 7.11
CA TRP A 175 20.87 33.40 8.19
C TRP A 175 21.04 32.19 9.11
N PRO A 176 22.21 32.02 9.76
CA PRO A 176 22.48 30.87 10.63
C PRO A 176 21.40 30.59 11.68
N SER A 177 20.84 31.63 12.32
CA SER A 177 19.78 31.47 13.32
C SER A 177 18.44 30.99 12.72
N GLU A 178 18.18 31.23 11.44
CA GLU A 178 16.92 30.84 10.80
C GLU A 178 16.83 29.33 10.57
N TYR A 179 17.97 28.62 10.57
CA TYR A 179 18.00 27.15 10.51
C TYR A 179 17.35 26.49 11.73
N LEU A 180 17.18 27.21 12.86
CA LEU A 180 16.40 26.74 14.02
C LEU A 180 14.94 26.43 13.67
N SER A 181 14.39 27.04 12.61
CA SER A 181 13.00 26.81 12.19
C SER A 181 12.76 25.46 11.50
N LEU A 182 13.83 24.82 11.00
CA LEU A 182 13.74 23.60 10.19
C LEU A 182 13.44 22.34 11.01
N GLY A 183 13.52 22.43 12.34
CA GLY A 183 13.48 21.26 13.18
C GLY A 183 13.14 21.53 14.64
N ASP A 184 13.12 20.45 15.41
CA ASP A 184 13.06 20.51 16.86
C ASP A 184 14.48 20.60 17.42
N GLN A 185 14.65 21.36 18.50
CA GLN A 185 15.94 21.41 19.19
C GLN A 185 16.17 20.11 19.97
N THR A 186 17.39 19.60 19.97
CA THR A 186 17.73 18.34 20.63
C THR A 186 19.04 18.42 21.41
N ASP A 187 19.10 17.71 22.53
CA ASP A 187 20.32 17.48 23.31
C ASP A 187 21.03 16.16 22.94
N ASN A 188 20.39 15.34 22.11
CA ASN A 188 20.91 14.04 21.65
C ASN A 188 21.07 14.05 20.13
N PRO A 189 22.04 14.81 19.59
CA PRO A 189 22.17 14.96 18.15
C PRO A 189 22.64 13.66 17.49
N VAL A 190 22.16 13.42 16.27
CA VAL A 190 22.58 12.34 15.38
C VAL A 190 23.28 12.90 14.13
N PRO A 191 24.21 12.17 13.49
CA PRO A 191 24.84 12.63 12.26
C PRO A 191 23.78 13.07 11.24
N GLY A 192 23.90 14.30 10.73
CA GLY A 192 22.93 14.92 9.84
C GLY A 192 22.14 16.08 10.49
N ASP A 193 22.10 16.14 11.82
CA ASP A 193 21.53 17.28 12.53
C ASP A 193 22.34 18.57 12.27
N ILE A 194 21.65 19.70 12.33
CA ILE A 194 22.28 21.01 12.12
C ILE A 194 22.79 21.52 13.47
N CYS A 195 24.06 21.93 13.54
CA CYS A 195 24.54 22.72 14.68
C CYS A 195 24.35 24.20 14.35
N VAL A 196 23.60 24.93 15.19
CA VAL A 196 23.42 26.37 15.08
C VAL A 196 24.24 27.06 16.16
N TYR A 197 25.05 28.03 15.77
CA TYR A 197 25.88 28.86 16.65
C TYR A 197 25.50 30.33 16.52
N GLN A 198 26.08 31.19 17.36
CA GLN A 198 25.94 32.63 17.22
C GLN A 198 26.60 33.16 15.93
N GLY A 199 25.84 33.25 14.84
CA GLY A 199 26.32 33.74 13.55
C GLY A 199 27.07 32.70 12.71
N HIS A 200 26.96 31.40 13.04
CA HIS A 200 27.57 30.30 12.29
C HIS A 200 26.67 29.07 12.27
N VAL A 201 26.87 28.17 11.32
CA VAL A 201 26.10 26.92 11.18
C VAL A 201 26.97 25.80 10.60
N SER A 202 26.70 24.55 10.99
CA SER A 202 27.43 23.36 10.51
C SER A 202 26.52 22.13 10.49
N ILE A 203 27.00 21.03 9.91
CA ILE A 203 26.32 19.72 10.01
C ILE A 203 27.06 18.82 10.98
N TYR A 204 26.37 18.31 12.00
CA TYR A 204 26.89 17.33 12.93
C TYR A 204 27.14 16.00 12.23
N ILE A 205 28.26 15.35 12.50
CA ILE A 205 28.63 14.06 11.87
C ILE A 205 28.95 12.95 12.89
N GLY A 206 28.58 13.16 14.16
CA GLY A 206 28.84 12.22 15.24
C GLY A 206 30.13 12.52 16.02
N ASN A 207 30.28 11.85 17.17
CA ASN A 207 31.48 11.90 18.02
C ASN A 207 31.95 13.32 18.38
N GLY A 208 31.02 14.27 18.53
CA GLY A 208 31.36 15.66 18.85
C GLY A 208 31.98 16.45 17.68
N GLN A 209 31.92 15.93 16.45
CA GLN A 209 32.46 16.56 15.25
C GLN A 209 31.37 17.10 14.33
N ALA A 210 31.71 18.11 13.55
CA ALA A 210 30.85 18.68 12.52
C ALA A 210 31.65 19.08 11.26
N VAL A 211 30.95 19.18 10.14
CA VAL A 211 31.48 19.79 8.92
C VAL A 211 31.12 21.27 8.94
N HIS A 212 32.13 22.14 8.96
CA HIS A 212 31.96 23.58 8.97
C HIS A 212 32.35 24.17 7.61
N GLY A 213 31.54 25.08 7.07
CA GLY A 213 31.91 25.93 5.93
C GLY A 213 32.49 27.25 6.43
N GLY A 214 33.05 28.07 5.54
CA GLY A 214 33.55 29.39 5.93
C GLY A 214 34.82 29.37 6.79
N TRP A 215 35.43 28.20 7.03
CA TRP A 215 36.48 28.03 8.04
C TRP A 215 37.80 28.66 7.59
N ASN A 216 38.45 29.44 8.46
CA ASN A 216 39.77 30.06 8.26
C ASN A 216 40.01 30.67 6.85
N GLY A 217 39.01 31.34 6.27
CA GLY A 217 39.12 31.91 4.91
C GLY A 217 38.38 31.13 3.82
N ASN A 218 37.19 30.62 4.16
CA ASN A 218 36.20 29.96 3.30
C ASN A 218 36.33 28.45 3.08
N GLN A 219 37.24 27.73 3.74
CA GLN A 219 37.37 26.30 3.52
C GLN A 219 36.27 25.51 4.26
N THR A 220 35.72 24.47 3.61
CA THR A 220 34.92 23.45 4.30
C THR A 220 35.83 22.42 4.97
N VAL A 221 35.70 22.23 6.28
CA VAL A 221 36.55 21.32 7.08
C VAL A 221 35.74 20.49 8.06
N ILE A 222 36.31 19.36 8.50
CA ILE A 222 35.81 18.61 9.66
C ILE A 222 36.60 19.07 10.89
N THR A 223 35.88 19.47 11.94
CA THR A 223 36.47 19.80 13.25
C THR A 223 35.44 19.58 14.35
N ASN A 224 35.81 19.90 15.60
CA ASN A 224 34.92 19.77 16.75
C ASN A 224 33.74 20.75 16.63
N VAL A 225 32.56 20.30 17.05
CA VAL A 225 31.37 21.16 17.22
C VAL A 225 31.73 22.36 18.11
N GLN A 226 32.44 22.11 19.20
CA GLN A 226 32.98 23.18 20.03
C GLN A 226 34.07 23.93 19.26
N CYS A 227 33.73 25.14 18.85
CA CYS A 227 34.61 26.06 18.14
C CYS A 227 34.66 27.41 18.87
N SER A 228 35.31 28.41 18.28
CA SER A 228 35.37 29.78 18.83
C SER A 228 34.00 30.47 18.92
N THR A 229 33.00 29.96 18.22
CA THR A 229 31.64 30.49 18.21
C THR A 229 30.74 29.66 19.14
N PRO A 230 30.02 30.28 20.10
CA PRO A 230 29.15 29.56 21.02
C PRO A 230 28.03 28.80 20.30
N LEU A 231 27.86 27.51 20.63
CA LEU A 231 26.74 26.69 20.18
C LEU A 231 25.44 27.18 20.84
N ILE A 232 24.40 27.34 20.04
CA ILE A 232 23.04 27.71 20.49
C ILE A 232 22.21 26.44 20.66
N ALA A 233 22.16 25.57 19.64
CA ALA A 233 21.39 24.34 19.65
C ALA A 233 21.84 23.37 18.56
N TYR A 234 21.48 22.10 18.74
CA TYR A 234 21.34 21.17 17.62
C TYR A 234 19.88 21.17 17.14
N VAL A 235 19.66 21.01 15.84
CA VAL A 235 18.34 20.99 15.21
C VAL A 235 18.14 19.66 14.49
N HIS A 236 17.14 18.92 14.94
CA HIS A 236 16.66 17.69 14.33
C HIS A 236 15.64 18.03 13.24
N VAL A 237 16.08 17.97 11.99
CA VAL A 237 15.33 18.45 10.82
C VAL A 237 14.08 17.60 10.59
N ARG A 238 12.90 18.22 10.52
CA ARG A 238 11.62 17.50 10.32
C ARG A 238 11.52 16.92 8.91
N HIS A 239 10.99 15.69 8.78
CA HIS A 239 10.80 14.96 7.51
C HIS A 239 9.57 14.05 7.52
#